data_AF-A0A3B7A8I4-F1
#
_entry.id   AF-A0A3B7A8I4-F1
#
_cell.length_a   1.000
_cell.length_b   1.000
_cell.length_c   1.000
_cell.angle_alpha   90.00
_cell.angle_beta   90.00
_cell.angle_gamma   90.00
#
_symmetry.space_group_name_H-M   'P 1'
#
loop_
_entity.id
_entity.type
_entity.pdbx_description
1 polymer ?
#
loop_
_entity_poly.entity_id
_entity_poly.type
_entity_poly.pdbx_seq_one_letter_code
_entity_poly.pdbx_strand_id
1 'polypeptide(L)'
;MLDREGYRPNVGIILCNAKNEVFWGKRIREHSWQFPQGGIKRGETPEEAMFRELHEEVGLMPEHVRILGRTKGWLRYEVPTHWIKREWRGSYKGQKQIWFLLRLVGRDSDVSLRATNKPEFDAWRWNDYWIPLDAVIEFKRTVYEQALNELVRFIDFDRKGAKQRRFVGDALDSEAPSVHED
;
A
#
# COMPACT_ATOMS: atom_id res chain seq x y z
N MET A 1 0.28 -13.18 -16.04
CA MET A 1 -0.54 -13.08 -17.28
C MET A 1 -0.43 -11.65 -17.78
N LEU A 2 -0.24 -11.46 -19.08
CA LEU A 2 -0.26 -10.14 -19.71
C LEU A 2 -1.66 -9.89 -20.28
N ASP A 3 -2.07 -8.62 -20.33
CA ASP A 3 -3.24 -8.25 -21.13
C ASP A 3 -2.90 -8.15 -22.63
N ARG A 4 -3.91 -7.85 -23.45
CA ARG A 4 -3.77 -7.73 -24.90
C ARG A 4 -2.83 -6.60 -25.34
N GLU A 5 -2.58 -5.62 -24.47
CA GLU A 5 -1.74 -4.46 -24.76
C GLU A 5 -0.28 -4.69 -24.33
N GLY A 6 0.01 -5.79 -23.63
CA GLY A 6 1.34 -6.16 -23.13
C GLY A 6 1.60 -5.72 -21.68
N TYR A 7 0.58 -5.29 -20.95
CA TYR A 7 0.69 -4.88 -19.55
C TYR A 7 0.32 -6.00 -18.60
N ARG A 8 1.13 -6.19 -17.55
CA ARG A 8 0.81 -7.12 -16.46
C ARG A 8 -0.09 -6.42 -15.42
N PRO A 9 -1.26 -6.99 -15.07
CA PRO A 9 -2.11 -6.48 -13.99
C PRO A 9 -1.44 -6.63 -12.63
N ASN A 10 -1.50 -5.58 -11.82
CA ASN A 10 -0.80 -5.50 -10.54
C ASN A 10 -1.56 -4.58 -9.56
N VAL A 11 -1.25 -4.68 -8.28
CA VAL A 11 -1.72 -3.78 -7.23
C VAL A 11 -0.53 -3.10 -6.57
N GLY A 12 -0.69 -1.81 -6.23
CA GLY A 12 0.25 -1.08 -5.38
C GLY A 12 -0.39 -0.70 -4.05
N ILE A 13 0.40 -0.64 -2.98
CA ILE A 13 -0.11 -0.41 -1.63
C ILE A 13 0.61 0.78 -1.01
N ILE A 14 -0.14 1.84 -0.69
CA ILE A 14 0.31 2.90 0.20
C ILE A 14 -0.23 2.58 1.58
N LEU A 15 0.63 2.12 2.49
CA LEU A 15 0.26 1.83 3.87
C LEU A 15 0.64 3.03 4.74
N CYS A 16 -0.35 3.68 5.36
CA CYS A 16 -0.14 4.78 6.29
C CYS A 16 -0.24 4.34 7.75
N ASN A 17 0.65 4.84 8.62
CA ASN A 17 0.50 4.72 10.07
C ASN A 17 -0.42 5.82 10.64
N ALA A 18 -0.65 5.84 11.97
CA ALA A 18 -1.51 6.85 12.60
C ALA A 18 -1.04 8.31 12.45
N LYS A 19 0.24 8.54 12.12
CA LYS A 19 0.83 9.87 11.88
C LYS A 19 0.74 10.31 10.42
N ASN A 20 0.13 9.51 9.55
CA ASN A 20 0.09 9.69 8.10
C ASN A 20 1.46 9.58 7.41
N GLU A 21 2.43 8.96 8.08
CA GLU A 21 3.65 8.52 7.44
C GLU A 21 3.37 7.23 6.66
N VAL A 22 4.06 7.01 5.55
CA VAL A 22 3.88 5.88 4.65
C VAL A 22 4.99 4.85 4.83
N PHE A 23 4.64 3.58 4.71
CA PHE A 23 5.60 2.48 4.70
C PHE A 23 6.51 2.63 3.49
N TRP A 24 7.81 2.53 3.71
CA TRP A 24 8.83 2.58 2.66
C TRP A 24 9.75 1.39 2.80
N GLY A 25 9.71 0.47 1.83
CA GLY A 25 10.47 -0.79 1.88
C GLY A 25 11.74 -0.72 1.03
N LYS A 26 12.87 -1.17 1.58
CA LYS A 26 14.13 -1.33 0.86
C LYS A 26 14.18 -2.71 0.20
N ARG A 27 14.35 -2.74 -1.12
CA ARG A 27 14.37 -3.99 -1.89
C ARG A 27 15.59 -4.85 -1.53
N ILE A 28 15.38 -6.16 -1.41
CA ILE A 28 16.47 -7.10 -1.15
C ILE A 28 17.53 -7.02 -2.25
N ARG A 29 18.79 -6.97 -1.84
CA ARG A 29 19.98 -6.92 -2.72
C ARG A 29 20.03 -5.68 -3.63
N GLU A 30 19.21 -4.68 -3.37
CA GLU A 30 19.24 -3.40 -4.05
C GLU A 30 19.31 -2.25 -3.04
N HIS A 31 19.69 -1.07 -3.53
CA HIS A 31 19.65 0.17 -2.72
C HIS A 31 18.38 0.99 -3.00
N SER A 32 17.47 0.46 -3.82
CA SER A 32 16.22 1.10 -4.19
C SER A 32 15.15 0.85 -3.13
N TRP A 33 14.30 1.85 -2.94
CA TRP A 33 13.15 1.77 -2.04
C TRP A 33 11.86 1.93 -2.82
N GLN A 34 10.80 1.27 -2.36
CA GLN A 34 9.49 1.31 -3.01
C GLN A 34 8.34 1.02 -2.05
N PHE A 35 7.12 1.27 -2.53
CA PHE A 35 5.90 0.74 -1.93
C PHE A 35 5.72 -0.75 -2.25
N PRO A 36 5.02 -1.52 -1.39
CA PRO A 36 4.61 -2.89 -1.68
C PRO A 36 3.77 -2.96 -2.95
N GLN A 37 4.01 -3.98 -3.77
CA GLN A 37 3.29 -4.15 -5.03
C GLN A 37 3.45 -5.54 -5.63
N GLY A 38 2.35 -6.12 -6.09
CA GLY A 38 2.42 -7.44 -6.71
C GLY A 38 1.27 -7.78 -7.64
N GLY A 39 1.41 -8.93 -8.30
CA GLY A 39 0.61 -9.25 -9.49
C GLY A 39 -0.77 -9.77 -9.15
N ILE A 40 -1.79 -9.33 -9.88
CA ILE A 40 -3.12 -9.92 -9.76
C ILE A 40 -3.11 -11.27 -10.49
N LYS A 41 -3.42 -12.35 -9.75
CA LYS A 41 -3.50 -13.71 -10.28
C LYS A 41 -4.81 -13.91 -11.07
N ARG A 42 -4.87 -14.96 -11.89
CA ARG A 42 -6.08 -15.28 -12.65
C ARG A 42 -7.21 -15.63 -11.67
N GLY A 43 -8.35 -14.95 -11.81
CA GLY A 43 -9.52 -15.15 -10.94
C GLY A 43 -9.48 -14.35 -9.64
N GLU A 44 -8.39 -13.63 -9.38
CA GLU A 44 -8.23 -12.79 -8.19
C GLU A 44 -8.80 -11.39 -8.47
N THR A 45 -9.59 -10.86 -7.54
CA THR A 45 -9.99 -9.46 -7.53
C THR A 45 -8.80 -8.57 -7.12
N PRO A 46 -8.79 -7.28 -7.47
CA PRO A 46 -7.73 -6.37 -7.00
C PRO A 46 -7.60 -6.32 -5.47
N GLU A 47 -8.69 -6.49 -4.73
CA GLU A 47 -8.66 -6.45 -3.26
C GLU A 47 -8.04 -7.73 -2.67
N GLU A 48 -8.41 -8.91 -3.17
CA GLU A 48 -7.77 -10.17 -2.78
C GLU A 48 -6.27 -10.16 -3.09
N ALA A 49 -5.89 -9.65 -4.27
CA ALA A 49 -4.49 -9.47 -4.62
C ALA A 49 -3.79 -8.54 -3.64
N MET A 50 -4.41 -7.41 -3.29
CA MET A 50 -3.84 -6.45 -2.35
C MET A 50 -3.58 -7.08 -0.99
N PHE A 51 -4.55 -7.79 -0.40
CA PHE A 51 -4.34 -8.45 0.90
C PHE A 51 -3.30 -9.56 0.84
N ARG A 52 -3.26 -10.32 -0.25
CA ARG A 52 -2.25 -11.34 -0.44
C ARG A 52 -0.85 -10.73 -0.52
N GLU A 53 -0.65 -9.70 -1.35
CA GLU A 53 0.65 -9.02 -1.47
C GLU A 53 1.05 -8.31 -0.18
N LEU A 54 0.09 -7.73 0.55
CA LEU A 54 0.30 -7.15 1.88
C LEU A 54 0.87 -8.18 2.86
N HIS A 55 0.28 -9.39 2.90
CA HIS A 55 0.78 -10.47 3.73
C HIS A 55 2.14 -11.01 3.21
N GLU A 56 2.27 -11.23 1.90
CA GLU A 56 3.48 -11.80 1.29
C GLU A 56 4.72 -10.91 1.52
N GLU A 57 4.57 -9.58 1.39
CA GLU A 57 5.68 -8.62 1.42
C GLU A 57 5.86 -7.92 2.78
N VAL A 58 4.78 -7.73 3.55
CA VAL A 58 4.77 -6.93 4.79
C VAL A 58 4.33 -7.76 6.01
N GLY A 59 3.80 -8.96 5.81
CA GLY A 59 3.35 -9.85 6.89
C GLY A 59 2.05 -9.42 7.58
N LEU A 60 1.40 -8.36 7.09
CA LEU A 60 0.19 -7.85 7.70
C LEU A 60 -1.05 -8.61 7.19
N MET A 61 -1.96 -8.89 8.12
CA MET A 61 -3.25 -9.54 7.86
C MET A 61 -4.37 -8.49 7.73
N PRO A 62 -5.54 -8.85 7.17
CA PRO A 62 -6.65 -7.92 7.00
C PRO A 62 -7.07 -7.18 8.28
N GLU A 63 -7.01 -7.84 9.44
CA GLU A 63 -7.32 -7.26 10.75
C GLU A 63 -6.32 -6.18 11.21
N HIS A 64 -5.10 -6.16 10.67
CA HIS A 64 -4.09 -5.16 11.01
C HIS A 64 -4.29 -3.86 10.24
N VAL A 65 -5.16 -3.83 9.22
CA VAL A 65 -5.33 -2.68 8.33
C VAL A 65 -6.78 -2.32 8.08
N ARG A 66 -7.01 -1.12 7.56
CA ARG A 66 -8.29 -0.70 7.00
C ARG A 66 -8.07 -0.03 5.65
N ILE A 67 -8.87 -0.39 4.65
CA ILE A 67 -8.86 0.28 3.36
C ILE A 67 -9.46 1.69 3.53
N LEU A 68 -8.70 2.73 3.16
CA LEU A 68 -9.19 4.11 3.11
C LEU A 68 -9.75 4.46 1.73
N GLY A 69 -9.16 3.89 0.68
CA GLY A 69 -9.59 4.11 -0.70
C GLY A 69 -8.70 3.40 -1.70
N ARG A 70 -9.07 3.52 -2.97
CA ARG A 70 -8.27 3.05 -4.11
C ARG A 70 -8.38 4.00 -5.30
N THR A 71 -7.45 3.87 -6.25
CA THR A 71 -7.55 4.62 -7.51
C THR A 71 -8.79 4.19 -8.29
N LYS A 72 -9.41 5.14 -8.99
CA LYS A 72 -10.62 4.91 -9.80
C LYS A 72 -10.32 3.97 -10.96
N GLY A 73 -9.16 4.15 -11.59
CA GLY A 73 -8.73 3.40 -12.75
C GLY A 73 -7.30 2.88 -12.64
N TRP A 74 -6.86 2.24 -13.73
CA TRP A 74 -5.52 1.69 -13.88
C TRP A 74 -4.51 2.78 -14.17
N LEU A 75 -3.46 2.86 -13.37
CA LEU A 75 -2.26 3.65 -13.65
C LEU A 75 -1.25 2.78 -14.39
N ARG A 76 -0.54 3.30 -15.38
CA ARG A 76 0.36 2.52 -16.23
C ARG A 76 1.76 3.10 -16.23
N TYR A 77 2.75 2.22 -16.25
CA TYR A 77 4.11 2.58 -16.59
C TYR A 77 4.71 1.55 -17.53
N GLU A 78 5.62 2.01 -18.38
CA GLU A 78 6.40 1.16 -19.27
C GLU A 78 7.76 0.86 -18.63
N VAL A 79 8.23 -0.36 -18.79
CA VAL A 79 9.56 -0.78 -18.35
C VAL A 79 10.52 -0.61 -19.52
N PRO A 80 11.64 0.12 -19.36
CA PRO A 80 12.57 0.29 -20.46
C PRO A 80 13.13 -1.05 -20.95
N THR A 81 13.32 -1.21 -22.25
CA THR A 81 13.65 -2.50 -22.89
C THR A 81 14.92 -3.17 -22.37
N HIS A 82 15.88 -2.40 -21.84
CA HIS A 82 17.10 -2.92 -21.24
C HIS A 82 16.88 -3.57 -19.86
N TRP A 83 15.79 -3.23 -19.15
CA TRP A 83 15.35 -3.90 -17.92
C TRP A 83 14.47 -5.12 -18.19
N ILE A 84 13.98 -5.30 -19.42
CA ILE A 84 13.16 -6.44 -19.81
C ILE A 84 14.07 -7.62 -20.18
N LYS A 85 13.84 -8.75 -19.52
CA LYS A 85 14.51 -10.03 -19.84
C LYS A 85 14.30 -10.39 -21.32
N ARG A 86 15.32 -10.96 -21.96
CA ARG A 86 15.36 -11.16 -23.41
C ARG A 86 14.14 -11.93 -23.94
N GLU A 87 13.70 -12.94 -23.21
CA GLU A 87 12.57 -13.81 -23.57
C GLU A 87 11.20 -13.11 -23.52
N TRP A 88 11.10 -11.94 -22.89
CA TRP A 88 9.86 -11.15 -22.79
C TRP A 88 9.86 -9.91 -23.69
N ARG A 89 10.95 -9.66 -24.43
CA ARG A 89 11.04 -8.50 -25.33
C ARG A 89 10.01 -8.64 -26.45
N GLY A 90 9.21 -7.58 -26.64
CA GLY A 90 8.17 -7.51 -27.68
C GLY A 90 6.77 -7.89 -27.21
N SER A 91 6.62 -8.65 -26.12
CA SER A 91 5.31 -9.01 -25.54
C SER A 91 5.01 -8.26 -24.24
N TYR A 92 6.02 -8.05 -23.39
CA TYR A 92 5.90 -7.29 -22.16
C TYR A 92 6.26 -5.82 -22.39
N LYS A 93 5.36 -4.91 -21.99
CA LYS A 93 5.59 -3.46 -22.02
C LYS A 93 5.79 -2.87 -20.63
N GLY A 94 5.04 -3.34 -19.63
CA GLY A 94 5.10 -2.78 -18.29
C GLY A 94 3.98 -3.27 -17.38
N GLN A 95 3.66 -2.48 -16.36
CA GLN A 95 2.57 -2.80 -15.43
C GLN A 95 1.39 -1.85 -15.61
N LYS A 96 0.20 -2.37 -15.35
CA LYS A 96 -0.98 -1.57 -15.03
C LYS A 96 -1.39 -1.86 -13.60
N GLN A 97 -1.58 -0.82 -12.80
CA GLN A 97 -1.77 -0.91 -11.36
C GLN A 97 -3.08 -0.28 -10.91
N ILE A 98 -3.79 -0.96 -10.01
CA ILE A 98 -4.74 -0.31 -9.09
C ILE A 98 -4.00 -0.06 -7.79
N TRP A 99 -4.04 1.16 -7.28
CA TRP A 99 -3.38 1.51 -6.03
C TRP A 99 -4.40 1.58 -4.89
N PHE A 100 -4.04 1.00 -3.75
CA PHE A 100 -4.82 1.06 -2.52
C PHE A 100 -4.10 1.94 -1.49
N LEU A 101 -4.87 2.74 -0.77
CA LEU A 101 -4.43 3.43 0.42
C LEU A 101 -5.01 2.71 1.64
N LEU A 102 -4.13 2.26 2.52
CA LEU A 102 -4.46 1.55 3.75
C LEU A 102 -4.06 2.37 4.97
N ARG A 103 -4.79 2.17 6.06
CA ARG A 103 -4.40 2.60 7.40
C ARG A 103 -3.97 1.39 8.22
N LEU A 104 -2.77 1.43 8.80
CA LEU A 104 -2.38 0.51 9.85
C LEU A 104 -3.22 0.80 11.11
N VAL A 105 -3.98 -0.20 11.55
CA VAL A 105 -4.72 -0.18 12.83
C VAL A 105 -4.12 -1.13 13.87
N GLY A 106 -3.22 -2.02 13.45
CA GLY A 106 -2.35 -2.79 14.32
C GLY A 106 -1.14 -2.01 14.83
N ARG A 107 -0.10 -2.73 15.23
CA ARG A 107 1.16 -2.21 15.76
C ARG A 107 2.26 -2.31 14.72
N ASP A 108 3.28 -1.47 14.84
CA ASP A 108 4.49 -1.55 14.01
C ASP A 108 5.20 -2.90 14.15
N SER A 109 5.07 -3.57 15.31
CA SER A 109 5.60 -4.91 15.56
C SER A 109 4.91 -6.03 14.77
N ASP A 110 3.73 -5.76 14.20
CA ASP A 110 3.00 -6.74 13.40
C ASP A 110 3.58 -6.83 11.97
N VAL A 111 4.40 -5.85 11.57
CA VAL A 111 5.12 -5.87 10.28
C VAL A 111 6.21 -6.92 10.33
N SER A 112 6.15 -7.87 9.40
CA SER A 112 7.14 -8.94 9.25
C SER A 112 7.55 -9.12 7.79
N LEU A 113 8.75 -8.63 7.44
CA LEU A 113 9.35 -8.82 6.10
C LEU A 113 9.84 -10.26 5.87
N ARG A 114 9.54 -11.19 6.78
CA ARG A 114 9.93 -12.61 6.74
C ARG A 114 8.74 -13.53 6.94
N ALA A 115 7.51 -13.02 6.78
CA ALA A 115 6.30 -13.83 6.85
C ALA A 115 6.25 -14.93 5.76
N THR A 116 6.99 -14.76 4.65
CA THR A 116 7.08 -15.74 3.58
C THR A 116 8.52 -16.06 3.17
N ASN A 117 8.69 -17.18 2.46
CA ASN A 117 10.00 -17.66 1.99
C ASN A 117 10.55 -16.88 0.78
N LYS A 118 9.85 -15.84 0.31
CA LYS A 118 10.24 -15.03 -0.85
C LYS A 118 10.12 -13.53 -0.51
N PRO A 119 10.93 -13.03 0.42
CA PRO A 119 10.84 -11.63 0.81
C PRO A 119 11.22 -10.72 -0.37
N GLU A 120 10.47 -9.62 -0.56
CA GLU A 120 10.81 -8.53 -1.49
C GLU A 120 11.68 -7.47 -0.80
N PHE A 121 11.49 -7.28 0.52
CA PHE A 121 12.16 -6.24 1.31
C PHE A 121 13.10 -6.80 2.39
N ASP A 122 14.22 -6.09 2.65
CA ASP A 122 15.15 -6.41 3.75
C ASP A 122 15.11 -5.44 4.93
N ALA A 123 14.63 -4.22 4.68
CA ALA A 123 14.43 -3.20 5.69
C ALA A 123 13.21 -2.37 5.31
N TRP A 124 12.65 -1.66 6.30
CA TRP A 124 11.58 -0.72 6.08
C TRP A 124 11.72 0.46 7.04
N ARG A 125 11.06 1.57 6.71
CA ARG A 125 10.88 2.72 7.59
C ARG A 125 9.57 3.42 7.30
N TRP A 126 9.10 4.22 8.25
CA TRP A 126 8.10 5.24 7.97
C TRP A 126 8.76 6.44 7.27
N ASN A 127 8.09 7.00 6.28
CA ASN A 127 8.50 8.21 5.55
C ASN A 127 7.33 9.19 5.47
N ASP A 128 7.58 10.48 5.26
CA ASP A 128 6.50 11.42 4.94
C ASP A 128 5.69 10.94 3.74
N TYR A 129 4.38 11.23 3.76
CA TYR A 129 3.44 10.83 2.70
C TYR A 129 3.94 11.24 1.31
N TRP A 130 4.43 12.47 1.20
CA TRP A 130 5.07 12.98 -0.01
C TRP A 130 6.51 12.51 -0.07
N ILE A 131 6.69 11.25 -0.47
CA ILE A 131 8.03 10.69 -0.66
C ILE A 131 8.80 11.48 -1.74
N PRO A 132 10.13 11.60 -1.63
CA PRO A 132 10.94 12.17 -2.71
C PRO A 132 10.89 11.26 -3.95
N LEU A 133 10.28 11.73 -5.04
CA LEU A 133 10.17 10.94 -6.28
C LEU A 133 11.55 10.60 -6.87
N ASP A 134 12.59 11.37 -6.55
CA ASP A 134 13.96 11.06 -6.97
C ASP A 134 14.52 9.77 -6.36
N ALA A 135 13.99 9.34 -5.21
CA ALA A 135 14.31 8.05 -4.60
C ALA A 135 13.60 6.88 -5.30
N VAL A 136 12.62 7.15 -6.16
CA VAL A 136 11.90 6.16 -6.95
C VAL A 136 12.59 6.00 -8.30
N ILE A 137 12.69 4.76 -8.77
CA ILE A 137 13.20 4.45 -10.11
C ILE A 137 12.39 5.21 -11.18
N GLU A 138 13.10 5.84 -12.11
CA GLU A 138 12.57 6.86 -13.03
C GLU A 138 11.24 6.48 -13.68
N PHE A 139 11.16 5.30 -14.29
CA PHE A 139 9.98 4.86 -15.02
C PHE A 139 8.74 4.63 -14.14
N LYS A 140 8.88 4.56 -12.81
CA LYS A 140 7.74 4.45 -11.88
C LYS A 140 7.26 5.80 -11.33
N ARG A 141 8.06 6.87 -11.45
CA ARG A 141 7.81 8.17 -10.76
C ARG A 141 6.42 8.74 -11.06
N THR A 142 6.00 8.75 -12.33
CA THR A 142 4.69 9.26 -12.73
C THR A 142 3.53 8.49 -12.11
N VAL A 143 3.63 7.16 -12.00
CA VAL A 143 2.58 6.35 -11.37
C VAL A 143 2.51 6.59 -9.86
N TYR A 144 3.66 6.78 -9.21
CA TYR A 144 3.72 7.15 -7.80
C TYR A 144 3.08 8.50 -7.55
N GLU A 145 3.44 9.50 -8.35
CA GLU A 145 2.87 10.85 -8.28
C GLU A 145 1.34 10.81 -8.46
N GLN A 146 0.84 10.11 -9.47
CA GLN A 146 -0.59 9.98 -9.72
C GLN A 146 -1.32 9.28 -8.57
N ALA A 147 -0.77 8.17 -8.05
CA ALA A 147 -1.36 7.44 -6.94
C ALA A 147 -1.42 8.29 -5.67
N LEU A 148 -0.31 8.95 -5.30
CA LEU A 148 -0.23 9.80 -4.11
C LEU A 148 -1.20 10.98 -4.19
N ASN A 149 -1.26 11.66 -5.34
CA ASN A 149 -2.18 12.77 -5.56
C ASN A 149 -3.65 12.35 -5.56
N GLU A 150 -4.00 11.21 -6.16
CA GLU A 150 -5.39 10.74 -6.18
C GLU A 150 -5.87 10.29 -4.79
N LEU A 151 -4.98 9.65 -4.02
CA LEU A 151 -5.35 8.98 -2.78
C LEU A 151 -5.28 9.89 -1.54
N VAL A 152 -4.56 11.01 -1.58
CA VAL A 152 -4.34 11.89 -0.41
C VAL A 152 -5.64 12.36 0.22
N ARG A 153 -6.69 12.62 -0.58
CA ARG A 153 -7.99 13.07 -0.08
C ARG A 153 -8.59 12.12 0.97
N PHE A 154 -8.30 10.82 0.87
CA PHE A 154 -8.84 9.82 1.79
C PHE A 154 -8.14 9.88 3.17
N ILE A 155 -6.91 10.41 3.26
CA ILE A 155 -6.24 10.69 4.53
C ILE A 155 -6.98 11.80 5.29
N ASP A 156 -7.37 12.86 4.59
CA ASP A 156 -8.07 13.99 5.20
C ASP A 156 -9.45 13.59 5.73
N PHE A 157 -10.19 12.78 4.98
CA PHE A 157 -11.48 12.23 5.41
C PHE A 157 -11.32 11.29 6.61
N ASP A 158 -10.28 10.45 6.60
CA ASP A 158 -9.99 9.54 7.71
C ASP A 158 -9.72 10.29 9.02
N ARG A 159 -8.94 11.38 8.96
CA ARG A 159 -8.65 12.24 10.11
C ARG A 159 -9.92 12.86 10.70
N LYS A 160 -10.85 13.33 9.86
CA LYS A 160 -12.13 13.89 10.31
C LYS A 160 -13.00 12.83 10.98
N GLY A 161 -13.09 11.64 10.37
CA GLY A 161 -13.83 10.51 10.95
C GLY A 161 -13.25 10.03 12.28
N ALA A 162 -11.92 10.02 12.43
CA ALA A 162 -11.26 9.65 13.67
C ALA A 162 -11.54 10.64 14.81
N LYS A 163 -11.54 11.95 14.53
CA LYS A 163 -11.93 12.97 15.51
C LYS A 163 -13.37 12.77 15.98
N GLN A 164 -14.30 12.58 15.05
CA GLN A 164 -15.72 12.36 15.39
C GLN A 164 -15.91 11.12 16.27
N ARG A 165 -15.20 10.01 15.97
CA ARG A 165 -15.27 8.78 16.78
C ARG A 165 -14.74 8.97 18.20
N ARG A 166 -13.67 9.75 18.39
CA ARG A 166 -13.15 10.06 19.74
C ARG A 166 -14.14 10.89 20.55
N PHE A 167 -14.72 11.93 19.96
CA PHE A 167 -15.74 12.75 20.63
C PHE A 167 -16.96 11.92 21.09
N VAL A 168 -17.40 10.94 20.29
CA VAL A 168 -18.52 10.07 20.67
C VAL A 168 -18.11 9.04 21.73
N GLY A 169 -16.90 8.48 21.65
CA GLY A 169 -16.38 7.54 22.66
C GLY A 169 -16.22 8.19 24.04
N ASP A 170 -15.63 9.40 24.09
CA ASP A 170 -15.43 10.14 25.33
C ASP A 170 -16.77 10.58 25.96
N ALA A 171 -17.80 10.84 25.15
CA ALA A 171 -19.14 11.19 25.64
C ALA A 171 -19.85 10.00 26.29
N LEU A 172 -19.71 8.80 25.72
CA LEU A 172 -20.33 7.58 26.25
C LEU A 172 -19.68 7.10 27.56
N ASP A 173 -18.38 7.31 27.74
CA ASP A 173 -17.69 6.98 29.00
C ASP A 173 -17.98 7.97 30.13
N SER A 174 -18.54 9.16 29.82
CA SER A 174 -18.86 10.19 30.81
C SER A 174 -20.25 10.06 31.46
N GLU A 175 -21.11 9.15 30.98
CA GLU A 175 -22.47 8.92 31.49
C GLU A 175 -22.62 7.65 32.34
N ALA A 176 -21.53 6.96 32.69
CA ALA A 176 -21.61 5.79 33.58
C ALA A 176 -21.95 6.23 35.02
N PRO A 177 -23.13 5.88 35.58
CA PRO A 177 -23.47 6.24 36.95
C PRO A 177 -22.59 5.47 37.93
N SER A 178 -21.96 6.18 38.87
CA SER A 178 -21.26 5.57 40.00
C SER A 178 -22.27 4.87 40.90
N VAL A 179 -22.38 3.56 40.76
CA VAL A 179 -23.05 2.72 41.76
C VAL A 179 -22.17 2.71 43.02
N HIS A 180 -22.54 3.56 43.97
CA HIS A 180 -22.11 3.42 45.36
C HIS A 180 -22.95 2.30 45.97
N GLU A 181 -22.31 1.20 46.33
CA GLU A 181 -22.88 0.20 47.24
C GLU A 181 -22.52 0.61 48.67
N ASP A 182 -23.54 0.71 49.52
CA ASP A 182 -23.49 0.96 50.96
C ASP A 182 -22.94 -0.24 51.76
#